data_AF-A0A7K4AYL7-F1
#
_entry.id   AF-A0A7K4AYL7-F1
#
_cell.length_a   1.000
_cell.length_b   1.000
_cell.length_c   1.000
_cell.angle_alpha   90.00
_cell.angle_beta   90.00
_cell.angle_gamma   90.00
#
_symmetry.space_group_name_H-M   'P 1'
#
loop_
_entity.id
_entity.type
_entity.pdbx_description
1 polymer ?
#
loop_
_entity_poly.entity_id
_entity_poly.type
_entity_poly.pdbx_seq_one_letter_code
_entity_poly.pdbx_strand_id
1 'polypeptide(L)' 'EICKVHVPVAFVGVEVGGNCYRMDNVPIEARKVVEPPEGMMTDVEFLRAVLKRVKELKAN' A
#
# COMPACT_ATOMS: atom_id res chain seq x y z
N GLU A 1 0.03 5.96 20.23
CA GLU A 1 -0.34 4.56 19.92
C GLU A 1 -1.85 4.39 20.08
N ILE A 2 -2.62 4.67 19.02
CA ILE A 2 -4.10 4.67 19.08
C ILE A 2 -4.69 3.47 18.30
N CYS A 3 -3.93 2.92 17.36
CA CYS A 3 -4.38 1.82 16.51
C CYS A 3 -4.42 0.50 17.30
N LYS A 4 -5.48 -0.29 17.10
CA LYS A 4 -5.60 -1.64 17.68
C LYS A 4 -4.80 -2.70 16.89
N VAL A 5 -4.55 -2.45 15.61
CA VAL A 5 -3.86 -3.35 14.70
C VAL A 5 -2.90 -2.52 13.85
N HIS A 6 -1.67 -3.01 13.72
CA HIS A 6 -0.66 -2.46 12.84
C HIS A 6 -0.37 -3.51 11.75
N VAL A 7 -0.42 -3.09 10.49
CA VAL A 7 -0.10 -3.97 9.35
C VAL A 7 1.03 -3.34 8.56
N PRO A 8 2.21 -3.98 8.48
CA PRO A 8 3.32 -3.49 7.68
C PRO A 8 3.10 -3.80 6.20
N VAL A 9 3.52 -2.87 5.35
CA VAL A 9 3.34 -2.86 3.89
C VAL A 9 4.55 -2.17 3.26
N ALA A 10 4.80 -2.48 1.98
CA ALA A 10 5.98 -1.97 1.28
C ALA A 10 5.91 -0.46 1.01
N PHE A 11 7.03 0.24 1.21
CA PHE A 11 7.12 1.69 1.07
C PHE A 11 7.23 2.16 -0.38
N VAL A 12 6.30 3.00 -0.81
CA VAL A 12 6.33 3.65 -2.13
C VAL A 12 7.50 4.64 -2.23
N GLY A 13 8.27 4.56 -3.32
CA GLY A 13 9.45 5.39 -3.57
C GLY A 13 10.74 4.87 -2.92
N VAL A 14 10.68 3.73 -2.23
CA VAL A 14 11.86 3.06 -1.66
C VAL A 14 11.85 1.59 -2.06
N GLU A 15 10.80 0.85 -1.69
CA GLU A 15 10.69 -0.59 -1.91
C GLU A 15 9.82 -0.94 -3.12
N VAL A 16 8.86 -0.07 -3.45
CA VAL A 16 7.97 -0.21 -4.61
C VAL A 16 7.81 1.12 -5.35
N GLY A 17 7.50 1.05 -6.64
CA GLY A 17 7.18 2.26 -7.42
C GLY A 17 5.78 2.78 -7.11
N GLY A 18 5.47 3.97 -7.61
CA GLY A 18 4.12 4.53 -7.49
C GLY A 18 4.00 5.93 -8.08
N ASN A 19 2.79 6.48 -8.02
CA ASN A 19 2.53 7.84 -8.46
C ASN A 19 2.30 8.72 -7.24
N CYS A 20 3.01 9.84 -7.16
CA CYS A 20 2.73 10.91 -6.21
C CYS A 20 2.40 12.19 -6.96
N TYR A 21 1.63 13.07 -6.34
CA TYR A 21 1.31 14.38 -6.88
C TYR A 21 1.96 15.43 -6.01
N ARG A 22 2.69 16.34 -6.64
CA ARG A 22 3.18 17.54 -5.96
C ARG A 22 2.01 18.51 -5.73
N MET A 23 2.20 19.46 -4.82
CA MET A 23 1.17 20.44 -4.44
C MET A 23 0.65 21.29 -5.62
N ASP A 24 1.40 21.38 -6.71
CA ASP A 24 1.00 22.03 -7.97
C ASP A 24 0.33 21.06 -8.97
N ASN A 25 -0.15 19.91 -8.49
CA ASN A 25 -0.79 18.84 -9.27
C ASN A 25 0.10 18.19 -10.35
N VAL A 26 1.40 18.44 -10.34
CA VAL A 26 2.31 17.76 -11.27
C VAL A 26 2.48 16.31 -10.80
N PRO A 27 2.18 15.31 -11.67
CA PRO A 27 2.42 13.91 -11.35
C PRO A 27 3.93 13.64 -11.35
N ILE A 28 4.39 12.91 -10.34
CA ILE A 28 5.77 12.48 -10.18
C ILE A 28 5.76 10.96 -10.03
N GLU A 29 6.57 10.30 -10.84
CA GLU A 29 6.79 8.85 -10.73
C GLU A 29 7.81 8.58 -9.61
N ALA A 30 7.34 7.95 -8.53
CA ALA A 30 8.17 7.45 -7.46
C ALA A 30 8.85 6.14 -7.90
N ARG A 31 10.18 6.10 -7.82
CA ARG A 31 10.98 4.95 -8.26
C ARG A 31 11.36 4.07 -7.09
N LYS A 32 11.42 2.76 -7.35
CA LYS A 32 11.98 1.77 -6.44
C LYS A 32 13.50 1.92 -6.36
N VAL A 33 14.03 1.82 -5.14
CA VAL A 33 15.47 1.92 -4.84
C VAL A 33 16.02 0.59 -4.30
N VAL A 34 15.23 -0.12 -3.49
CA VAL A 34 15.59 -1.41 -2.88
C VAL A 34 14.45 -2.41 -3.03
N GLU A 35 14.74 -3.70 -2.85
CA GLU A 35 13.70 -4.73 -2.78
C GLU A 35 12.97 -4.65 -1.43
N PRO A 36 11.64 -4.87 -1.40
CA PRO A 36 10.91 -5.00 -0.15
C PRO A 36 11.39 -6.24 0.63
N PRO A 37 11.19 -6.26 1.96
CA PRO A 37 11.38 -7.48 2.75
C PRO A 37 10.57 -8.66 2.20
N GLU A 38 11.08 -9.88 2.38
CA GLU A 38 10.44 -11.07 1.86
C GLU A 38 9.01 -11.25 2.41
N GLY A 39 8.06 -11.52 1.53
CA GLY A 39 6.65 -11.69 1.87
C GLY A 39 5.90 -10.38 2.18
N MET A 40 6.52 -9.21 2.02
CA MET A 40 5.87 -7.93 2.24
C MET A 40 4.93 -7.58 1.07
N MET A 41 3.67 -7.27 1.41
CA MET A 41 2.66 -6.83 0.44
C MET A 41 2.76 -5.33 0.18
N THR A 42 2.36 -4.90 -1.00
CA THR A 42 2.09 -3.48 -1.28
C THR A 42 0.79 -3.02 -0.61
N ASP A 43 0.65 -1.70 -0.39
CA ASP A 43 -0.60 -1.09 0.09
C ASP A 43 -1.83 -1.54 -0.73
N VAL A 44 -1.67 -1.59 -2.05
CA VAL A 44 -2.75 -1.90 -2.99
C VAL A 44 -3.18 -3.36 -2.85
N GLU A 45 -2.23 -4.29 -2.75
CA GLU A 45 -2.52 -5.72 -2.56
C GLU A 45 -3.22 -5.96 -1.23
N PHE A 46 -2.72 -5.34 -0.16
CA PHE A 46 -3.33 -5.45 1.17
C PHE A 46 -4.77 -4.92 1.16
N LEU A 47 -4.99 -3.69 0.67
CA LEU A 47 -6.33 -3.09 0.65
C LEU A 47 -7.31 -3.86 -0.25
N ARG A 48 -6.82 -4.46 -1.36
CA ARG A 48 -7.64 -5.35 -2.20
C ARG A 48 -8.04 -6.62 -1.45
N ALA A 49 -7.11 -7.24 -0.71
CA ALA A 49 -7.38 -8.42 0.10
C ALA A 49 -8.39 -8.11 1.22
N VAL A 50 -8.22 -6.98 1.92
CA VAL A 50 -9.16 -6.51 2.94
C VAL A 50 -10.53 -6.27 2.33
N LEU A 51 -10.61 -5.56 1.21
CA LEU A 51 -11.88 -5.29 0.53
C LEU A 51 -12.60 -6.59 0.13
N LYS A 52 -11.87 -7.57 -0.41
CA LYS A 52 -12.42 -8.88 -0.74
C LYS A 52 -13.01 -9.53 0.51
N ARG A 53 -12.25 -9.57 1.61
CA ARG A 53 -12.70 -10.19 2.85
C ARG A 53 -13.92 -9.50 3.45
N VAL A 54 -13.95 -8.17 3.43
CA VAL A 54 -15.09 -7.39 3.93
C VAL A 54 -16.35 -7.65 3.09
N LYS A 55 -16.21 -7.79 1.76
CA LYS A 55 -17.34 -8.13 0.88
C LYS A 55 -17.90 -9.52 1.20
N GLU A 56 -17.04 -10.52 1.39
CA GLU A 56 -17.46 -11.87 1.78
C GLU A 56 -18.22 -11.87 3.12
N LEU A 57 -17.74 -11.08 4.09
CA LEU A 57 -18.36 -10.98 5.41
C LEU A 57 -19.70 -10.24 5.38
N LYS A 58 -19.89 -9.28 4.47
CA LYS A 58 -21.12 -8.49 4.31
C LYS A 58 -22.15 -9.10 3.35
N ALA A 59 -21.75 -10.10 2.57
CA ALA A 59 -22.65 -10.83 1.66
C ALA A 59 -23.49 -11.88 2.39
N ASN A 60 -23.11 -12.21 3.63
CA ASN A 60 -23.92 -12.93 4.63
C ASN A 60 -24.64 -11.93 5.54
#